data_AF-A0A9R1G065-F1
#
_entry.id   AF-A0A9R1G065-F1
#
_cell.length_a   1.000
_cell.length_b   1.000
_cell.length_c   1.000
_cell.angle_alpha   90.00
_cell.angle_beta   90.00
_cell.angle_gamma   90.00
#
_symmetry.space_group_name_H-M   'P 1'
#
loop_
_entity.id
_entity.type
_entity.pdbx_description
1 polymer ?
#
loop_
_entity_poly.entity_id
_entity_poly.type
_entity_poly.pdbx_seq_one_letter_code
_entity_poly.pdbx_strand_id
1 'polypeptide(L)'
;MPSWPNSNETSDDDDEYMSEFSSMQMEYFLTPDTVIDPSFCGLVTESDRRCILHRQRPGKFVAFEGTDTGRRVIGCSTKAMNELKEKKKQVEEQAKIELQMEKLKLKKEYRCILQSQADIIQNTRKAMKEIEVDRDLLKEEKKKLEKVIAELLKVGHGCKEKLDKIKEAVMEE
;
A
#
# COMPACT_ATOMS: atom_id res chain seq x y z
N MET A 1 32.50 -25.91 -18.35
CA MET A 1 31.50 -24.86 -18.08
C MET A 1 31.25 -24.85 -16.59
N PRO A 2 31.61 -23.81 -15.82
CA PRO A 2 31.29 -23.79 -14.40
C PRO A 2 29.87 -23.27 -14.20
N SER A 3 29.04 -24.10 -13.57
CA SER A 3 27.70 -23.82 -13.07
C SER A 3 27.79 -22.98 -11.79
N TRP A 4 27.03 -21.89 -11.73
CA TRP A 4 26.94 -21.02 -10.55
C TRP A 4 25.93 -21.60 -9.52
N PRO A 5 26.18 -21.46 -8.20
CA PRO A 5 25.23 -21.89 -7.18
C PRO A 5 24.08 -20.88 -7.05
N ASN A 6 22.88 -21.42 -6.90
CA ASN A 6 21.66 -20.67 -6.59
C ASN A 6 21.67 -20.27 -5.10
N SER A 7 22.05 -19.03 -4.80
CA SER A 7 21.89 -18.46 -3.47
C SER A 7 20.61 -17.63 -3.42
N ASN A 8 19.58 -18.25 -2.85
CA ASN A 8 18.41 -17.61 -2.30
C ASN A 8 18.83 -16.84 -1.04
N GLU A 9 18.98 -15.52 -1.16
CA GLU A 9 19.15 -14.62 -0.03
C GLU A 9 18.05 -13.57 -0.14
N THR A 10 17.08 -13.68 0.76
CA THR A 10 16.03 -12.69 1.00
C THR A 10 16.72 -11.49 1.65
N SER A 11 16.75 -10.33 0.99
CA SER A 11 17.05 -9.05 1.63
C SER A 11 15.95 -8.06 1.27
N ASP A 12 15.05 -7.90 2.23
CA ASP A 12 14.21 -6.71 2.41
C ASP A 12 15.09 -5.46 2.56
N ASP A 13 14.53 -4.32 2.16
CA ASP A 13 14.94 -2.95 2.49
C ASP A 13 16.17 -2.36 1.77
N ASP A 14 16.11 -2.17 0.45
CA ASP A 14 17.02 -1.24 -0.28
C ASP A 14 16.35 -0.52 -1.47
N ASP A 15 15.02 -0.32 -1.42
CA ASP A 15 14.27 0.34 -2.50
C ASP A 15 14.50 1.86 -2.56
N GLU A 16 14.87 2.48 -1.43
CA GLU A 16 15.09 3.93 -1.36
C GLU A 16 16.41 4.35 -2.03
N TYR A 17 17.47 3.54 -1.93
CA TYR A 17 18.78 3.85 -2.50
C TYR A 17 18.79 3.75 -4.04
N MET A 18 18.01 2.81 -4.60
CA MET A 18 17.88 2.65 -6.05
C MET A 18 16.99 3.72 -6.69
N SER A 19 16.07 4.32 -5.93
CA SER A 19 15.19 5.40 -6.39
C SER A 19 15.94 6.73 -6.55
N GLU A 20 16.89 7.02 -5.65
CA GLU A 20 17.72 8.23 -5.72
C GLU A 20 18.75 8.17 -6.87
N PHE A 21 19.28 6.97 -7.17
CA PHE A 21 20.16 6.76 -8.32
C PHE A 21 19.41 6.91 -9.66
N SER A 22 18.15 6.44 -9.72
CA SER A 22 17.34 6.54 -10.92
C SER A 22 16.77 7.95 -11.14
N SER A 23 16.56 8.74 -10.08
CA SER A 23 16.15 10.15 -10.19
C SER A 23 17.32 11.05 -10.60
N MET A 24 18.54 10.81 -10.07
CA MET A 24 19.76 11.49 -10.53
C MET A 24 20.17 11.13 -11.97
N GLN A 25 19.84 9.93 -12.47
CA GLN A 25 20.12 9.55 -13.86
C GLN A 25 19.18 10.21 -14.88
N MET A 26 17.99 10.66 -14.48
CA MET A 26 17.09 11.37 -15.41
C MET A 26 17.58 12.79 -15.72
N GLU A 27 18.29 13.42 -14.78
CA GLU A 27 18.86 14.76 -14.94
C GLU A 27 20.06 14.79 -15.91
N TYR A 28 20.72 13.64 -16.13
CA TYR A 28 21.85 13.51 -17.05
C TYR A 28 21.46 13.40 -18.54
N PHE A 29 20.17 13.29 -18.86
CA PHE A 29 19.66 13.30 -20.23
C PHE A 29 18.88 14.57 -20.56
N LEU A 30 19.16 15.68 -19.88
CA LEU A 30 18.82 17.00 -20.40
C LEU A 30 19.48 17.12 -21.77
N THR A 31 18.68 17.06 -22.84
CA THR A 31 19.14 17.46 -24.17
C THR A 31 19.76 18.86 -24.01
N PRO A 32 21.05 19.04 -24.32
CA PRO A 32 21.69 20.34 -24.17
C PRO A 32 20.84 21.41 -24.85
N ASP A 33 20.68 22.55 -24.18
CA ASP A 33 19.97 23.67 -24.78
C ASP A 33 20.56 23.95 -26.16
N THR A 34 19.69 23.99 -27.17
CA THR A 34 20.11 24.33 -28.52
C THR A 34 20.53 25.79 -28.53
N VAL A 35 21.81 26.06 -28.36
CA VAL A 35 22.36 27.42 -28.49
C VAL A 35 22.36 27.79 -29.96
N ILE A 36 21.74 28.92 -30.29
CA ILE A 36 21.88 29.53 -31.62
C ILE A 36 23.32 30.03 -31.68
N ASP A 37 24.18 29.36 -32.45
CA ASP A 37 25.57 29.80 -32.66
C ASP A 37 25.58 31.09 -33.52
N PRO A 38 25.87 32.27 -32.94
CA PRO A 38 25.85 33.53 -33.68
C PRO A 38 26.98 33.62 -34.72
N SER A 39 28.03 32.80 -34.56
CA SER A 39 29.15 32.71 -35.50
C SER A 39 28.86 31.81 -36.71
N PHE A 40 27.69 31.19 -36.74
CA PHE A 40 27.20 30.43 -37.90
C PHE A 40 26.83 31.38 -39.06
N CYS A 41 27.81 31.69 -39.91
CA CYS A 41 27.63 32.49 -41.13
C CYS A 41 27.96 31.68 -42.40
N GLY A 42 27.23 30.60 -42.64
CA GLY A 42 27.20 29.98 -43.96
C GLY A 42 26.25 30.77 -44.87
N LEU A 43 26.62 31.02 -46.14
CA LEU A 43 25.70 31.54 -47.17
C LEU A 43 24.42 30.69 -47.14
N VAL A 44 23.35 31.24 -46.58
CA VAL A 44 22.03 30.62 -46.59
C VAL A 44 21.53 30.71 -48.02
N THR A 45 21.88 29.73 -48.85
CA THR A 45 21.09 29.49 -50.06
C THR A 45 19.71 29.08 -49.58
N GLU A 46 18.71 29.89 -49.92
CA GLU A 46 17.27 29.74 -49.62
C GLU A 46 16.65 28.50 -50.30
N SER A 47 17.38 27.39 -50.31
CA SER A 47 16.82 26.10 -50.69
C SER A 47 16.10 25.55 -49.46
N ASP A 48 14.81 25.30 -49.64
CA ASP A 48 13.93 24.62 -48.70
C ASP A 48 14.65 23.34 -48.19
N ARG A 49 15.31 23.44 -47.01
CA ARG A 49 16.23 22.40 -46.49
C ARG A 49 15.42 21.18 -46.06
N ARG A 50 15.04 20.37 -47.04
CA ARG A 50 14.38 19.09 -46.85
C ARG A 50 15.44 18.04 -46.57
N CYS A 51 15.19 17.16 -45.61
CA CYS A 51 16.06 16.01 -45.40
C CYS A 51 16.13 15.18 -46.68
N ILE A 52 17.33 14.78 -47.11
CA ILE A 52 17.53 13.99 -48.35
C ILE A 52 16.77 12.66 -48.27
N LEU A 53 16.70 12.04 -47.09
CA LEU A 53 16.01 10.78 -46.86
C LEU A 53 14.49 10.94 -46.81
N HIS A 54 14.00 11.94 -46.06
CA HIS A 54 12.57 12.06 -45.78
C HIS A 54 11.83 12.99 -46.75
N ARG A 55 12.55 13.79 -47.55
CA ARG A 55 12.04 14.86 -48.43
C ARG A 55 11.02 15.78 -47.74
N GLN A 56 11.11 15.90 -46.43
CA GLN A 56 10.29 16.75 -45.58
C GLN A 56 11.17 17.75 -44.87
N ARG A 57 10.62 18.92 -44.52
CA ARG A 57 11.31 19.93 -43.72
C ARG A 57 11.50 19.40 -42.30
N PRO A 58 12.74 19.14 -41.84
CA PRO A 58 12.97 18.67 -40.48
C PRO A 58 12.58 19.76 -39.48
N GLY A 59 11.78 19.40 -38.47
CA GLY A 59 11.39 20.34 -37.41
C GLY A 59 12.52 20.63 -36.42
N LYS A 60 13.53 19.75 -36.33
CA LYS A 60 14.74 19.92 -35.53
C LYS A 60 15.94 19.35 -36.28
N PHE A 61 17.08 20.00 -36.14
CA PHE A 61 18.36 19.61 -36.71
C PHE A 61 19.40 19.48 -35.60
N VAL A 62 20.34 18.55 -35.75
CA VAL A 62 21.49 18.43 -34.85
C VAL A 62 22.74 18.70 -35.67
N ALA A 63 23.62 19.56 -35.18
CA ALA A 63 24.92 19.82 -35.77
C ALA A 63 26.00 19.03 -35.02
N PHE A 64 26.87 18.37 -35.77
CA PHE A 64 28.05 17.69 -35.23
C PHE A 64 29.30 18.33 -35.83
N GLU A 65 30.29 18.67 -35.02
CA GLU A 65 31.59 19.17 -35.49
C GLU A 65 32.62 18.02 -35.43
N GLY A 66 33.21 17.69 -36.58
CA GLY A 66 34.32 16.75 -36.64
C GLY A 66 35.56 17.35 -35.98
N THR A 67 36.07 16.71 -34.93
CA THR A 67 37.19 17.20 -34.13
C THR A 67 38.52 17.30 -34.91
N ASP A 68 38.63 16.58 -36.02
CA ASP A 68 39.82 16.47 -36.87
C ASP A 68 39.85 17.49 -38.03
N THR A 69 38.68 17.97 -38.45
CA THR A 69 38.52 18.75 -39.68
C THR A 69 37.75 20.06 -39.48
N GLY A 70 37.15 20.27 -38.31
CA GLY A 70 36.26 21.41 -38.02
C GLY A 70 34.99 21.41 -38.88
N ARG A 71 34.72 20.34 -39.65
CA ARG A 71 33.55 20.27 -40.53
C ARG A 71 32.30 20.00 -39.72
N ARG A 72 31.26 20.81 -39.96
CA ARG A 72 29.95 20.64 -39.32
C ARG A 72 28.96 19.90 -40.21
N VAL A 73 28.37 18.82 -39.70
CA VAL A 73 27.37 17.99 -40.40
C VAL A 73 26.00 18.19 -39.76
N ILE A 74 24.96 18.33 -40.57
CA ILE A 74 23.58 18.48 -40.11
C ILE A 74 22.83 17.15 -40.24
N GLY A 75 22.38 16.59 -39.12
CA GLY A 75 21.54 15.40 -39.04
C GLY A 75 20.05 15.71 -38.93
N CYS A 76 19.21 14.88 -39.55
CA CYS A 76 17.75 14.92 -39.41
C CYS A 76 17.27 13.85 -38.41
N SER A 77 16.60 14.27 -37.34
CA SER A 77 16.14 13.37 -36.26
C SER A 77 14.70 12.87 -36.41
N THR A 78 14.03 13.12 -37.54
CA THR A 78 12.59 12.86 -37.71
C THR A 78 12.18 11.41 -37.40
N LYS A 79 12.94 10.42 -37.86
CA LYS A 79 12.63 9.00 -37.61
C LYS A 79 12.67 8.66 -36.12
N ALA A 80 13.75 9.02 -35.43
CA ALA A 80 13.89 8.82 -33.99
C ALA A 80 12.81 9.56 -33.19
N MET A 81 12.44 10.78 -33.61
CA MET A 81 11.36 11.55 -32.98
C MET A 81 9.98 10.90 -33.14
N ASN A 82 9.70 10.29 -34.29
CA ASN A 82 8.44 9.59 -34.53
C ASN A 82 8.36 8.29 -33.71
N GLU A 83 9.43 7.49 -33.72
CA GLU A 83 9.53 6.28 -32.89
C GLU A 83 9.38 6.61 -31.40
N LEU A 84 10.00 7.70 -30.92
CA LEU A 84 9.86 8.13 -29.53
C LEU A 84 8.43 8.58 -29.20
N LYS A 85 7.74 9.27 -30.13
CA LYS A 85 6.33 9.65 -29.94
C LYS A 85 5.41 8.44 -29.87
N GLU A 86 5.65 7.43 -30.71
CA GLU A 86 4.87 6.19 -30.69
C GLU A 86 5.10 5.42 -29.39
N LYS A 87 6.36 5.23 -28.99
CA LYS A 87 6.70 4.61 -27.70
C LYS A 87 6.12 5.36 -26.52
N LYS A 88 6.18 6.70 -26.52
CA LYS A 88 5.57 7.54 -25.48
C LYS A 88 4.07 7.28 -25.36
N LYS A 89 3.34 7.22 -26.48
CA LYS A 89 1.90 6.90 -26.46
C LYS A 89 1.62 5.51 -25.91
N GLN A 90 2.40 4.51 -26.30
CA GLN A 90 2.25 3.14 -25.80
C GLN A 90 2.47 3.07 -24.28
N VAL A 91 3.50 3.73 -23.77
CA VAL A 91 3.80 3.80 -22.33
C VAL A 91 2.67 4.52 -21.58
N GLU A 92 2.16 5.63 -22.10
CA GLU A 92 1.03 6.35 -21.50
C GLU A 92 -0.26 5.51 -21.45
N GLU A 93 -0.55 4.73 -22.50
CA GLU A 93 -1.69 3.81 -22.52
C GLU A 93 -1.51 2.63 -21.57
N GLN A 94 -0.31 2.05 -21.52
CA GLN A 94 0.02 0.97 -20.59
C GLN A 94 -0.13 1.41 -19.13
N ALA A 95 0.40 2.58 -18.77
CA ALA A 95 0.27 3.14 -17.42
C ALA A 95 -1.20 3.39 -17.04
N LYS A 96 -2.05 3.84 -17.97
CA LYS A 96 -3.49 4.00 -17.72
C LYS A 96 -4.18 2.67 -17.43
N ILE A 97 -3.84 1.61 -18.16
CA ILE A 97 -4.42 0.28 -17.95
C ILE A 97 -3.98 -0.27 -16.59
N GLU A 98 -2.71 -0.14 -16.24
CA GLU A 98 -2.16 -0.59 -14.97
C GLU A 98 -2.84 0.09 -13.78
N LEU A 99 -2.97 1.42 -13.82
CA LEU A 99 -3.65 2.20 -12.79
C LEU A 99 -5.13 1.80 -12.64
N GLN A 100 -5.83 1.52 -13.75
CA GLN A 100 -7.21 1.01 -13.72
C GLN A 100 -7.29 -0.37 -13.07
N MET A 101 -6.36 -1.28 -13.38
CA MET A 101 -6.33 -2.60 -12.77
C MET A 101 -6.06 -2.53 -11.27
N GLU A 102 -5.11 -1.71 -10.84
CA GLU A 102 -4.81 -1.51 -9.43
C GLU A 102 -6.00 -0.94 -8.66
N LYS A 103 -6.69 0.06 -9.23
CA LYS A 103 -7.93 0.60 -8.68
C LYS A 103 -9.01 -0.47 -8.52
N LEU A 104 -9.13 -1.40 -9.47
CA LEU A 104 -10.07 -2.51 -9.38
C LEU A 104 -9.67 -3.52 -8.29
N LYS A 105 -8.37 -3.82 -8.15
CA LYS A 105 -7.84 -4.68 -7.07
C LYS A 105 -8.15 -4.09 -5.70
N LEU A 106 -7.81 -2.81 -5.49
CA LEU A 106 -8.11 -2.09 -4.24
C LEU A 106 -9.60 -2.09 -3.91
N LYS A 107 -10.46 -1.86 -4.91
CA LYS A 107 -11.92 -1.91 -4.71
C LYS A 107 -12.41 -3.29 -4.28
N LYS A 108 -11.79 -4.36 -4.78
CA LYS A 108 -12.11 -5.75 -4.41
C LYS A 108 -11.70 -6.04 -2.97
N GLU A 109 -10.47 -5.66 -2.59
CA GLU A 109 -9.95 -5.83 -1.24
C GLU A 109 -10.78 -5.05 -0.22
N TYR A 110 -11.09 -3.79 -0.50
CA TYR A 110 -11.96 -2.96 0.34
C TYR A 110 -13.33 -3.62 0.58
N ARG A 111 -13.93 -4.24 -0.45
CA ARG A 111 -15.19 -4.98 -0.31
C ARG A 111 -15.05 -6.19 0.61
N CYS A 112 -13.97 -6.97 0.47
CA CYS A 112 -13.70 -8.12 1.32
C CYS A 112 -13.54 -7.72 2.79
N ILE A 113 -12.82 -6.62 3.05
CA ILE A 113 -12.63 -6.09 4.41
C ILE A 113 -13.97 -5.65 5.01
N LEU A 114 -14.78 -4.89 4.26
CA LEU A 114 -16.10 -4.46 4.73
C LEU A 114 -17.02 -5.65 5.04
N GLN A 115 -17.00 -6.69 4.20
CA GLN A 115 -17.81 -7.89 4.44
C GLN A 115 -17.36 -8.60 5.71
N SER A 116 -16.05 -8.81 5.88
CA SER A 116 -15.49 -9.40 7.10
C SER A 116 -15.83 -8.57 8.34
N GLN A 117 -15.81 -7.24 8.24
CA GLN A 117 -16.16 -6.35 9.34
C GLN A 117 -17.65 -6.51 9.73
N ALA A 118 -18.55 -6.62 8.76
CA ALA A 118 -19.96 -6.87 9.02
C ALA A 118 -20.17 -8.20 9.75
N ASP A 119 -19.47 -9.26 9.34
CA ASP A 119 -19.56 -10.58 9.95
C ASP A 119 -19.03 -10.57 11.39
N ILE A 120 -17.90 -9.91 11.65
CA ILE A 120 -17.34 -9.74 13.00
C ILE A 120 -18.32 -9.00 13.91
N ILE A 121 -18.92 -7.91 13.42
CA ILE A 121 -19.92 -7.14 14.18
C ILE A 121 -21.13 -8.00 14.50
N GLN A 122 -21.64 -8.76 13.53
CA GLN A 122 -22.78 -9.64 13.72
C GLN A 122 -22.48 -10.73 14.76
N ASN A 123 -21.33 -11.38 14.65
CA ASN A 123 -20.91 -12.43 15.57
C ASN A 123 -20.72 -11.89 16.99
N THR A 124 -20.07 -10.74 17.13
CA THR A 124 -19.90 -10.07 18.43
C THR A 124 -21.24 -9.71 19.07
N ARG A 125 -22.18 -9.17 18.29
CA ARG A 125 -23.54 -8.87 18.76
C ARG A 125 -24.29 -10.12 19.22
N LYS A 126 -24.09 -11.24 18.53
CA LYS A 126 -24.71 -12.52 18.92
C LYS A 126 -24.14 -13.02 20.24
N ALA A 127 -22.81 -13.05 20.37
CA ALA A 127 -22.14 -13.47 21.60
C ALA A 127 -22.53 -12.60 22.81
N MET A 128 -22.65 -11.28 22.60
CA MET A 128 -23.13 -10.35 23.65
C MET A 128 -24.53 -10.69 24.15
N LYS A 129 -25.44 -11.11 23.27
CA LYS A 129 -26.80 -11.52 23.65
C LYS A 129 -26.81 -12.84 24.43
N GLU A 130 -25.96 -13.79 24.03
CA GLU A 130 -25.82 -15.07 24.73
C GLU A 130 -25.30 -14.84 26.17
N ILE A 131 -24.26 -14.00 26.32
CA ILE A 131 -23.73 -13.59 27.63
C ILE A 131 -24.79 -12.88 28.48
N GLU A 132 -25.62 -12.04 27.88
CA GLU A 132 -26.71 -11.35 28.57
C GLU A 132 -27.74 -12.33 29.15
N VAL A 133 -28.12 -13.35 28.38
CA VAL A 133 -29.01 -14.43 28.86
C VAL A 133 -28.37 -15.18 30.03
N ASP A 134 -27.12 -15.60 29.90
CA ASP A 134 -26.40 -16.32 30.96
C ASP A 134 -26.27 -15.49 32.24
N ARG A 135 -25.96 -14.19 32.09
CA ARG A 135 -25.88 -13.25 33.20
C ARG A 135 -27.19 -13.16 33.96
N ASP A 136 -28.32 -13.15 33.26
CA ASP A 136 -29.63 -13.01 33.88
C ASP A 136 -30.06 -14.31 34.58
N LEU A 137 -29.74 -15.49 34.02
CA LEU A 137 -29.90 -16.78 34.70
C LEU A 137 -29.06 -16.85 35.99
N LEU A 138 -27.78 -16.43 35.93
CA LEU A 138 -26.90 -16.39 37.10
C LEU A 138 -27.42 -15.46 38.19
N LYS A 139 -28.05 -14.33 37.84
CA LYS A 139 -28.70 -13.46 38.83
C LYS A 139 -29.86 -14.16 39.53
N GLU A 140 -30.63 -14.98 38.84
CA GLU A 140 -31.72 -15.75 39.46
C GLU A 140 -31.20 -16.84 40.38
N GLU A 141 -30.19 -17.60 39.97
CA GLU A 141 -29.57 -18.63 40.80
C GLU A 141 -28.94 -18.03 42.05
N LYS A 142 -28.24 -16.89 41.91
CA LYS A 142 -27.69 -16.14 43.05
C LYS A 142 -28.79 -15.79 44.06
N LYS A 143 -29.92 -15.24 43.61
CA LYS A 143 -31.07 -14.93 44.49
C LYS A 143 -31.61 -16.16 45.20
N LYS A 144 -31.64 -17.32 44.54
CA LYS A 144 -32.07 -18.59 45.17
C LYS A 144 -31.10 -19.01 46.26
N LEU A 145 -29.80 -18.96 46.01
CA LEU A 145 -28.76 -19.27 46.99
C LEU A 145 -28.80 -18.32 48.19
N GLU A 146 -28.97 -17.01 47.96
CA GLU A 146 -29.11 -16.02 49.03
C GLU A 146 -30.29 -16.33 49.96
N LYS A 147 -31.45 -16.75 49.40
CA LYS A 147 -32.60 -17.20 50.19
C LYS A 147 -32.28 -18.43 51.04
N VAL A 148 -31.65 -19.45 50.44
CA VAL A 148 -31.26 -20.68 51.16
C VAL A 148 -30.28 -20.36 52.30
N ILE A 149 -29.29 -19.49 52.06
CA ILE A 149 -28.36 -19.05 53.10
C ILE A 149 -29.11 -18.35 54.24
N ALA A 150 -30.05 -17.45 53.92
CA ALA A 150 -30.84 -16.75 54.95
C ALA A 150 -31.70 -17.72 55.77
N GLU A 151 -32.27 -18.75 55.16
CA GLU A 151 -33.02 -19.82 55.85
C GLU A 151 -32.12 -20.64 56.78
N LEU A 152 -30.95 -21.09 56.29
CA LEU A 152 -29.99 -21.85 57.09
C LEU A 152 -29.45 -21.04 58.28
N LEU A 153 -29.17 -19.75 58.11
CA LEU A 153 -28.74 -18.87 59.19
C LEU A 153 -29.83 -18.73 60.27
N LYS A 154 -31.10 -18.58 59.89
CA LYS A 154 -32.22 -18.53 60.85
C LYS A 154 -32.32 -19.82 61.67
N VAL A 155 -32.20 -20.98 61.03
CA VAL A 155 -32.20 -22.28 61.72
C VAL A 155 -30.98 -22.39 62.66
N GLY A 156 -29.79 -22.01 62.21
CA GLY A 156 -28.57 -22.02 63.01
C GLY A 156 -28.67 -21.16 64.28
N HIS A 157 -29.23 -19.95 64.19
CA HIS A 157 -29.50 -19.11 65.36
C HIS A 157 -30.46 -19.77 66.35
N GLY A 158 -31.55 -20.37 65.86
CA GLY A 158 -32.50 -21.09 66.72
C GLY A 158 -31.89 -22.33 67.40
N CYS A 159 -30.99 -23.04 66.73
CA CYS A 159 -30.23 -24.15 67.32
C CYS A 159 -29.24 -23.66 68.39
N LYS A 160 -28.56 -22.53 68.14
CA LYS A 160 -27.62 -21.94 69.10
C LYS A 160 -28.31 -21.50 70.39
N GLU A 161 -29.44 -20.79 70.30
CA GLU A 161 -30.22 -20.38 71.48
C GLU A 161 -30.68 -21.56 72.33
N LYS A 162 -31.12 -22.66 71.71
CA LYS A 162 -31.51 -23.87 72.44
C LYS A 162 -30.32 -24.49 73.18
N LEU A 163 -29.15 -24.48 72.56
CA LEU A 163 -27.93 -25.06 73.12
C LEU A 163 -27.37 -24.21 74.27
N ASP A 164 -27.47 -22.89 74.17
CA ASP A 164 -27.07 -21.96 75.24
C ASP A 164 -27.98 -22.12 76.48
N LYS A 165 -29.30 -22.25 76.30
CA LYS A 165 -30.25 -22.54 77.41
C LYS A 165 -29.97 -23.86 78.12
N ILE A 166 -29.57 -24.90 77.37
CA ILE A 166 -29.20 -26.21 77.97
C ILE A 166 -27.92 -26.07 78.79
N LYS A 167 -26.91 -25.35 78.29
CA LYS A 167 -25.66 -25.13 79.03
C LYS A 167 -25.89 -24.36 80.33
N GLU A 168 -26.75 -23.35 80.32
CA GLU A 168 -27.09 -22.56 81.51
C GLU A 168 -27.74 -23.44 82.59
N ALA A 169 -28.72 -24.26 82.20
CA ALA A 169 -29.37 -25.21 83.13
C ALA A 169 -28.43 -26.29 83.70
N VAL A 170 -27.39 -26.68 82.97
CA VAL A 170 -26.40 -27.68 83.42
C VAL A 170 -25.32 -27.08 84.33
N MET A 171 -25.08 -25.77 84.27
CA MET A 171 -24.08 -25.10 85.13
C MET A 171 -24.65 -24.57 86.46
N GLU A 172 -25.97 -24.62 86.66
CA GLU A 172 -26.63 -24.20 87.92
C GLU A 172 -26.82 -25.34 88.95
N GLU A 173 -26.36 -26.57 88.64
CA GLU A 173 -26.23 -27.70 89.58
C GLU A 173 -24.80 -27.86 90.10
#